data_AF-A0A519TXN5-F1
#
_entry.id   AF-A0A519TXN5-F1
#
_cell.length_a   1.000
_cell.length_b   1.000
_cell.length_c   1.000
_cell.angle_alpha   90.00
_cell.angle_beta   90.00
_cell.angle_gamma   90.00
#
_symmetry.space_group_name_H-M   'P 1'
#
loop_
_entity.id
_entity.type
_entity.pdbx_description
1 polymer ?
#
loop_
_entity_poly.entity_id
_entity_poly.type
_entity_poly.pdbx_seq_one_letter_code
_entity_poly.pdbx_strand_id
1 'polypeptide(L)'
;MINKEKLIELSKQYPKDIVMYNQDVKTLMKLPGRIPGEFDAQLLEFLQMTNGALILDYRFYGFKNILFNPSLDQNLKDKWYEWQHIAGNVVPFLGSSSSFGFGYLCNANIENTHPIVYFTEFPEDTTLVASSFELFFNEFLRLVELTLNKGNNVEIDEDDWPFNNYKLGQSDKLLQELKLSKAYNIIETIRGS
;
A
#
# COMPACT_ATOMS: atom_id res chain seq x y z
N MET A 1 6.12 12.12 -9.12
CA MET A 1 4.70 11.86 -9.45
C MET A 1 4.47 10.36 -9.56
N ILE A 2 3.30 9.86 -9.15
CA ILE A 2 2.88 8.46 -9.32
C ILE A 2 2.97 8.08 -10.81
N ASN A 3 3.60 6.95 -11.14
CA ASN A 3 3.79 6.51 -12.52
C ASN A 3 2.53 5.88 -13.13
N LYS A 4 1.54 6.74 -13.41
CA LYS A 4 0.22 6.37 -13.93
C LYS A 4 0.29 5.74 -15.32
N GLU A 5 1.12 6.31 -16.19
CA GLU A 5 1.28 5.84 -17.57
C GLU A 5 1.77 4.39 -17.58
N LYS A 6 2.75 4.07 -16.72
CA LYS A 6 3.28 2.72 -16.61
C LYS A 6 2.23 1.71 -16.15
N LEU A 7 1.42 2.06 -15.15
CA LEU A 7 0.34 1.18 -14.70
C LEU A 7 -0.66 0.91 -15.84
N ILE A 8 -1.03 1.93 -16.61
CA ILE A 8 -1.95 1.80 -17.74
C ILE A 8 -1.36 0.92 -18.83
N GLU A 9 -0.08 1.10 -19.17
CA GLU A 9 0.64 0.26 -20.13
C GLU A 9 0.67 -1.20 -19.69
N LEU A 10 1.09 -1.46 -18.45
CA LEU A 10 1.14 -2.82 -17.89
C LEU A 10 -0.25 -3.46 -17.85
N SER A 11 -1.30 -2.71 -17.51
CA SER A 11 -2.68 -3.23 -17.52
C SER A 11 -3.18 -3.65 -18.90
N LYS A 12 -2.72 -2.97 -19.96
CA LYS A 12 -3.06 -3.32 -21.35
C LYS A 12 -2.28 -4.53 -21.83
N GLN A 13 -1.02 -4.65 -21.39
CA GLN A 13 -0.14 -5.75 -21.75
C GLN A 13 -0.48 -7.04 -21.00
N TYR A 14 -0.88 -6.93 -19.73
CA TYR A 14 -1.18 -8.03 -18.81
C TYR A 14 -2.58 -7.92 -18.19
N PRO A 15 -3.66 -7.93 -19.00
CA PRO A 15 -5.02 -7.65 -18.53
C PRO A 15 -5.63 -8.72 -17.61
N LYS A 16 -5.00 -9.90 -17.52
CA LYS A 16 -5.39 -10.96 -16.57
C LYS A 16 -4.76 -10.77 -15.19
N ASP A 17 -3.58 -10.17 -15.18
CA ASP A 17 -2.76 -9.99 -13.99
C ASP A 17 -2.99 -8.61 -13.37
N ILE A 18 -3.41 -7.62 -14.16
CA ILE A 18 -3.64 -6.25 -13.69
C ILE A 18 -5.05 -5.81 -14.08
N VAL A 19 -5.92 -5.69 -13.08
CA VAL A 19 -7.31 -5.26 -13.21
C VAL A 19 -7.50 -3.94 -12.47
N MET A 20 -7.85 -2.89 -13.21
CA MET A 20 -8.22 -1.59 -12.66
C MET A 20 -9.70 -1.32 -12.87
N TYR A 21 -10.29 -0.53 -11.98
CA TYR A 21 -11.64 -0.03 -12.16
C TYR A 21 -11.61 1.45 -12.52
N ASN A 22 -12.50 1.89 -13.39
CA ASN A 22 -12.72 3.32 -13.61
C ASN A 22 -14.05 3.69 -12.96
N GLN A 23 -13.98 4.49 -11.89
CA GLN A 23 -15.17 5.07 -11.26
C GLN A 23 -15.20 6.58 -11.45
N ASP A 24 -16.40 7.16 -11.46
CA ASP A 24 -16.59 8.62 -11.46
C ASP A 24 -15.97 9.25 -10.20
N VAL A 25 -14.92 10.04 -10.43
CA VAL A 25 -14.12 10.81 -9.46
C VAL A 25 -14.99 11.61 -8.49
N LYS A 26 -16.15 12.12 -8.93
CA LYS A 26 -17.06 12.93 -8.09
C LYS A 26 -17.57 12.17 -6.87
N THR A 27 -17.70 10.84 -6.96
CA THR A 27 -18.19 10.00 -5.86
C THR A 27 -17.09 9.75 -4.81
N LEU A 28 -15.83 9.79 -5.22
CA LEU A 28 -14.67 9.48 -4.37
C LEU A 28 -14.33 10.59 -3.38
N MET A 29 -14.51 11.85 -3.76
CA MET A 29 -14.09 13.02 -2.95
C MET A 29 -14.76 13.13 -1.57
N LYS A 30 -15.87 12.42 -1.32
CA LYS A 30 -16.60 12.45 -0.04
C LYS A 30 -16.23 11.29 0.91
N LEU A 31 -15.47 10.31 0.44
CA LEU A 31 -15.23 9.04 1.14
C LEU A 31 -13.97 9.02 2.03
N PRO A 32 -12.89 9.78 1.75
CA PRO A 32 -11.73 9.88 2.63
C PRO A 32 -12.06 10.30 4.06
N GLY A 33 -13.10 11.13 4.27
CA GLY A 33 -13.52 11.55 5.62
C GLY A 33 -14.05 10.43 6.52
N ARG A 34 -14.16 9.19 6.03
CA ARG A 34 -14.46 8.00 6.84
C ARG A 34 -13.22 7.35 7.44
N ILE A 35 -12.05 7.72 6.93
CA ILE A 35 -10.76 7.22 7.40
C ILE A 35 -10.29 8.19 8.51
N PRO A 36 -9.94 7.66 9.69
CA PRO A 36 -9.48 8.50 10.80
C PRO A 36 -8.12 9.11 10.48
N GLY A 37 -7.92 10.36 10.91
CA GLY A 37 -6.67 11.10 10.68
C GLY A 37 -6.61 11.79 9.33
N GLU A 38 -5.39 12.20 8.94
CA GLU A 38 -5.13 12.82 7.65
C GLU A 38 -4.99 11.73 6.58
N PHE A 39 -5.78 11.85 5.50
CA PHE A 39 -5.70 10.92 4.39
C PHE A 39 -4.51 11.27 3.49
N ASP A 40 -3.71 10.27 3.13
CA ASP A 40 -2.56 10.47 2.26
C ASP A 40 -2.97 11.00 0.87
N ALA A 41 -2.40 12.14 0.47
CA ALA A 41 -2.79 12.83 -0.77
C ALA A 41 -2.38 12.07 -2.04
N GLN A 42 -1.26 11.35 -1.98
CA GLN A 42 -0.76 10.55 -3.11
C GLN A 42 -1.58 9.26 -3.27
N LEU A 43 -1.95 8.60 -2.18
CA LEU A 43 -2.91 7.51 -2.22
C LEU A 43 -4.27 7.98 -2.77
N LEU A 44 -4.73 9.18 -2.41
CA LEU A 44 -5.96 9.75 -2.96
C LEU A 44 -5.86 9.94 -4.48
N GLU A 45 -4.73 10.45 -4.97
CA GLU A 45 -4.48 10.59 -6.41
C GLU A 45 -4.55 9.23 -7.13
N PHE A 46 -3.98 8.18 -6.54
CA PHE A 46 -4.11 6.81 -7.06
C PHE A 46 -5.57 6.33 -7.07
N LEU A 47 -6.30 6.53 -5.97
CA LEU A 47 -7.70 6.09 -5.87
C LEU A 47 -8.64 6.87 -6.78
N GLN A 48 -8.35 8.13 -7.08
CA GLN A 48 -9.08 8.91 -8.09
C GLN A 48 -8.90 8.33 -9.51
N MET A 49 -7.78 7.65 -9.76
CA MET A 49 -7.51 6.99 -11.04
C MET A 49 -8.12 5.59 -11.12
N THR A 50 -8.03 4.78 -10.05
CA THR A 50 -8.33 3.35 -10.11
C THR A 50 -9.54 2.92 -9.29
N ASN A 51 -9.89 3.71 -8.26
CA ASN A 51 -10.74 3.29 -7.15
C ASN A 51 -10.50 1.83 -6.70
N GLY A 52 -9.23 1.46 -6.56
CA GLY A 52 -8.79 0.10 -6.28
C GLY A 52 -8.27 -0.64 -7.52
N ALA A 53 -7.37 -1.57 -7.29
CA ALA A 53 -6.76 -2.37 -8.34
C ALA A 53 -6.39 -3.75 -7.81
N LEU A 54 -6.46 -4.76 -8.68
CA LEU A 54 -5.85 -6.06 -8.47
C LEU A 54 -4.61 -6.10 -9.34
N ILE A 55 -3.45 -6.31 -8.75
CA ILE A 55 -2.16 -6.39 -9.45
C ILE A 55 -1.49 -7.67 -8.99
N LEU A 56 -1.43 -8.69 -9.84
CA LEU A 56 -1.12 -10.07 -9.43
C LEU A 56 -2.10 -10.52 -8.33
N ASP A 57 -1.60 -10.96 -7.18
CA ASP A 57 -2.39 -11.30 -6.01
C ASP A 57 -2.65 -10.09 -5.07
N TYR A 58 -2.10 -8.93 -5.40
CA TYR A 58 -2.21 -7.72 -4.59
C TYR A 58 -3.48 -6.96 -4.82
N ARG A 59 -4.18 -6.66 -3.73
CA ARG A 59 -5.41 -5.87 -3.73
C ARG A 59 -5.16 -4.50 -3.13
N PHE A 60 -5.19 -3.48 -3.97
CA PHE A 60 -5.35 -2.10 -3.53
C PHE A 60 -6.83 -1.84 -3.24
N TYR A 61 -7.15 -1.52 -1.99
CA TYR A 61 -8.53 -1.34 -1.56
C TYR A 61 -9.09 0.01 -2.03
N GLY A 62 -10.24 -0.03 -2.71
CA GLY A 62 -10.99 1.15 -3.14
C GLY A 62 -12.13 1.52 -2.21
N PHE A 63 -12.79 2.64 -2.48
CA PHE A 63 -14.00 3.03 -1.74
C PHE A 63 -15.26 2.53 -2.45
N LYS A 64 -16.14 1.82 -1.73
CA LYS A 64 -17.46 1.35 -2.22
C LYS A 64 -17.39 0.65 -3.59
N ASN A 65 -16.30 -0.06 -3.87
CA ASN A 65 -16.12 -0.80 -5.10
C ASN A 65 -16.53 -2.26 -4.88
N ILE A 66 -17.67 -2.65 -5.45
CA ILE A 66 -18.25 -3.99 -5.21
C ILE A 66 -17.36 -5.12 -5.72
N LEU A 67 -16.54 -4.84 -6.75
CA LEU A 67 -15.60 -5.80 -7.34
C LEU A 67 -14.37 -6.01 -6.43
N PHE A 68 -14.09 -5.05 -5.55
CA PHE A 68 -12.92 -5.06 -4.67
C PHE A 68 -13.36 -5.00 -3.21
N ASN A 69 -14.39 -5.76 -2.85
CA ASN A 69 -14.81 -5.93 -1.45
C ASN A 69 -13.79 -6.80 -0.69
N PRO A 70 -13.40 -6.42 0.54
CA PRO A 70 -13.91 -5.30 1.33
C PRO A 70 -13.43 -3.93 0.83
N SER A 71 -14.23 -2.87 1.00
CA SER A 71 -13.77 -1.50 0.72
C SER A 71 -12.68 -1.04 1.69
N LEU A 72 -11.95 0.03 1.36
CA LEU A 72 -10.86 0.55 2.18
C LEU A 72 -11.28 0.82 3.64
N ASP A 73 -12.46 1.42 3.85
CA ASP A 73 -13.00 1.69 5.18
C ASP A 73 -13.43 0.45 5.94
N GLN A 74 -13.83 -0.62 5.23
CA GLN A 74 -14.14 -1.90 5.84
C GLN A 74 -12.85 -2.66 6.17
N ASN A 75 -11.91 -2.73 5.23
CA ASN A 75 -10.58 -3.33 5.43
C ASN A 75 -9.84 -2.69 6.61
N LEU A 76 -9.88 -1.37 6.73
CA LEU A 76 -9.36 -0.65 7.90
C LEU A 76 -9.94 -1.20 9.21
N LYS A 77 -11.27 -1.31 9.31
CA LYS A 77 -11.94 -1.77 10.53
C LYS A 77 -11.62 -3.22 10.85
N ASP A 78 -11.66 -4.08 9.82
CA ASP A 78 -11.38 -5.50 9.96
C ASP A 78 -9.94 -5.70 10.44
N LYS A 79 -8.98 -5.00 9.82
CA LYS A 79 -7.57 -5.10 10.20
C LYS A 79 -7.25 -4.48 11.56
N TRP A 80 -7.90 -3.40 11.96
CA TRP A 80 -7.75 -2.86 13.31
C TRP A 80 -8.35 -3.78 14.38
N TYR A 81 -9.39 -4.54 14.04
CA TYR A 81 -9.97 -5.52 14.93
C TYR A 81 -9.10 -6.79 15.03
N GLU A 82 -8.64 -7.30 13.89
CA GLU A 82 -7.77 -8.48 13.79
C GLU A 82 -6.41 -8.23 14.43
N TRP A 83 -5.77 -7.11 14.08
CA TRP A 83 -4.38 -6.78 14.44
C TRP A 83 -4.34 -5.50 15.26
N GLN A 84 -4.57 -5.63 16.56
CA GLN A 84 -4.72 -4.49 17.47
C GLN A 84 -3.46 -3.61 17.56
N HIS A 85 -2.28 -4.18 17.32
CA HIS A 85 -1.00 -3.44 17.35
C HIS A 85 -0.93 -2.33 16.29
N ILE A 86 -1.59 -2.49 15.13
CA ILE A 86 -1.65 -1.45 14.09
C ILE A 86 -2.83 -0.48 14.27
N ALA A 87 -3.76 -0.76 15.18
CA ALA A 87 -4.98 0.04 15.34
C ALA A 87 -4.65 1.47 15.78
N GLY A 88 -5.21 2.46 15.09
CA GLY A 88 -4.91 3.89 15.32
C GLY A 88 -3.56 4.36 14.76
N ASN A 89 -2.65 3.44 14.41
CA ASN A 89 -1.29 3.76 13.96
C ASN A 89 -1.09 3.58 12.46
N VAL A 90 -1.83 2.66 11.81
CA VAL A 90 -1.67 2.35 10.39
C VAL A 90 -3.02 2.37 9.68
N VAL A 91 -3.10 3.02 8.52
CA VAL A 91 -4.24 2.84 7.60
C VAL A 91 -3.84 1.85 6.50
N PRO A 92 -4.41 0.63 6.49
CA PRO A 92 -4.06 -0.41 5.53
C PRO A 92 -4.75 -0.15 4.19
N PHE A 93 -3.97 -0.01 3.11
CA PHE A 93 -4.47 0.29 1.76
C PHE A 93 -4.18 -0.81 0.74
N LEU A 94 -3.33 -1.77 1.08
CA LEU A 94 -2.92 -2.87 0.21
C LEU A 94 -2.81 -4.16 1.02
N GLY A 95 -3.35 -5.26 0.47
CA GLY A 95 -3.22 -6.60 1.04
C GLY A 95 -2.91 -7.64 -0.03
N SER A 96 -2.46 -8.81 0.40
CA SER A 96 -2.20 -9.99 -0.44
C SER A 96 -2.93 -11.21 0.09
N SER A 97 -2.77 -12.35 -0.58
CA SER A 97 -3.28 -13.63 -0.10
C SER A 97 -2.46 -14.24 1.06
N SER A 98 -1.27 -13.72 1.34
CA SER A 98 -0.27 -14.31 2.26
C SER A 98 -0.21 -13.61 3.63
N SER A 99 -1.35 -13.18 4.18
CA SER A 99 -1.47 -12.67 5.56
C SER A 99 -0.51 -11.53 5.95
N PHE A 100 -0.15 -10.66 5.01
CA PHE A 100 0.55 -9.39 5.27
C PHE A 100 -0.16 -8.22 4.59
N GLY A 101 0.21 -6.99 4.94
CA GLY A 101 -0.34 -5.80 4.33
C GLY A 101 0.63 -4.64 4.24
N PHE A 102 0.23 -3.64 3.45
CA PHE A 102 0.86 -2.33 3.45
C PHE A 102 -0.15 -1.24 3.80
N GLY A 103 0.36 -0.24 4.50
CA GLY A 103 -0.42 0.86 5.01
C GLY A 103 0.43 2.09 5.18
N TYR A 104 -0.19 3.23 5.39
CA TYR A 104 0.53 4.44 5.76
C TYR A 104 0.41 4.70 7.26
N LEU A 105 1.44 5.29 7.85
CA LEU A 105 1.42 5.64 9.27
C LEU A 105 0.53 6.85 9.53
N CYS A 106 -0.43 6.68 10.43
CA CYS A 106 -1.21 7.77 10.97
C CYS A 106 -0.29 8.79 11.65
N ASN A 107 -0.59 10.08 11.48
CA ASN A 107 0.07 11.18 12.20
C ASN A 107 1.58 11.31 11.93
N ALA A 108 2.14 10.66 10.90
CA ALA A 108 3.53 10.79 10.50
C ALA A 108 3.68 11.59 9.18
N ASN A 109 2.82 12.59 8.97
CA ASN A 109 2.80 13.41 7.76
C ASN A 109 4.14 14.14 7.51
N ILE A 110 4.62 14.04 6.27
CA ILE A 110 5.74 14.77 5.68
C ILE A 110 5.21 15.39 4.40
N GLU A 111 5.03 16.72 4.37
CA GLU A 111 4.63 17.45 3.16
C GLU A 111 3.37 16.89 2.44
N ASN A 112 2.36 16.46 3.20
CA ASN A 112 1.10 15.85 2.73
C ASN A 112 1.19 14.41 2.23
N THR A 113 2.29 13.72 2.50
CA THR A 113 2.37 12.26 2.37
C THR A 113 2.81 11.61 3.67
N HIS A 114 2.58 10.32 3.79
CA HIS A 114 2.86 9.53 4.96
C HIS A 114 3.85 8.41 4.62
N PRO A 115 4.76 8.09 5.55
CA PRO A 115 5.58 6.90 5.43
C PRO A 115 4.72 5.64 5.32
N ILE A 116 5.16 4.74 4.45
CA ILE A 116 4.53 3.47 4.16
C ILE A 116 5.19 2.39 4.99
N VAL A 117 4.37 1.52 5.54
CA VAL A 117 4.77 0.40 6.37
C VAL A 117 4.30 -0.90 5.79
N TYR A 118 5.15 -1.91 5.95
CA TYR A 118 4.80 -3.31 5.89
C TYR A 118 4.41 -3.78 7.29
N PHE A 119 3.38 -4.60 7.41
CA PHE A 119 2.94 -5.18 8.67
C PHE A 119 2.37 -6.58 8.46
N THR A 120 2.46 -7.41 9.50
CA THR A 120 1.92 -8.78 9.57
C THR A 120 1.04 -8.91 10.81
N GLU A 121 0.65 -10.13 11.18
CA GLU A 121 0.04 -10.38 12.49
C GLU A 121 1.02 -10.23 13.66
N PHE A 122 2.33 -10.28 13.38
CA PHE A 122 3.41 -10.17 14.35
C PHE A 122 3.90 -8.72 14.44
N PRO A 123 3.73 -8.04 15.58
CA PRO A 123 4.13 -6.64 15.74
C PRO A 123 5.60 -6.38 15.41
N GLU A 124 6.50 -7.31 15.75
CA GLU A 124 7.95 -7.24 15.52
C GLU A 124 8.33 -7.09 14.05
N ASP A 125 7.53 -7.63 13.14
CA ASP A 125 7.78 -7.59 11.69
C ASP A 125 7.38 -6.26 11.06
N THR A 126 6.64 -5.41 11.79
CA THR A 126 6.19 -4.11 11.28
C THR A 126 7.40 -3.24 10.97
N THR A 127 7.52 -2.75 9.74
CA THR A 127 8.69 -1.98 9.30
C THR A 127 8.36 -0.91 8.27
N LEU A 128 9.15 0.16 8.25
CA LEU A 128 9.07 1.19 7.22
C LEU A 128 9.62 0.65 5.91
N VAL A 129 8.90 0.89 4.82
CA VAL A 129 9.28 0.45 3.46
C VAL A 129 9.39 1.59 2.46
N ALA A 130 8.78 2.74 2.74
CA ALA A 130 8.98 3.97 1.98
C ALA A 130 8.62 5.21 2.81
N SER A 131 9.14 6.37 2.44
CA SER A 131 8.81 7.67 3.03
C SER A 131 7.53 8.29 2.45
N SER A 132 7.04 7.77 1.32
CA SER A 132 5.83 8.25 0.64
C SER A 132 5.16 7.16 -0.20
N PHE A 133 3.87 7.33 -0.50
CA PHE A 133 3.13 6.41 -1.36
C PHE A 133 3.70 6.36 -2.78
N GLU A 134 4.15 7.48 -3.33
CA GLU A 134 4.74 7.56 -4.66
C GLU A 134 5.99 6.68 -4.77
N LEU A 135 6.93 6.82 -3.82
CA LEU A 135 8.18 6.05 -3.84
C LEU A 135 7.88 4.56 -3.68
N PHE A 136 6.98 4.21 -2.75
CA PHE A 136 6.48 2.85 -2.62
C PHE A 136 5.90 2.32 -3.92
N PHE A 137 4.97 3.04 -4.52
CA PHE A 137 4.20 2.56 -5.67
C PHE A 137 5.04 2.47 -6.94
N ASN A 138 5.97 3.40 -7.16
CA ASN A 138 6.87 3.35 -8.30
C ASN A 138 7.83 2.15 -8.21
N GLU A 139 8.36 1.88 -7.03
CA GLU A 139 9.19 0.68 -6.81
C GLU A 139 8.34 -0.60 -6.92
N PHE A 140 7.12 -0.57 -6.41
CA PHE A 140 6.15 -1.66 -6.55
C PHE A 140 5.87 -1.99 -8.02
N LEU A 141 5.60 -1.00 -8.85
CA LEU A 141 5.37 -1.21 -10.28
C LEU A 141 6.61 -1.73 -11.00
N ARG A 142 7.80 -1.24 -10.64
CA ARG A 142 9.07 -1.74 -11.19
C ARG A 142 9.24 -3.23 -10.92
N LEU A 143 8.93 -3.67 -9.70
CA LEU A 143 9.00 -5.07 -9.31
C LEU A 143 7.94 -5.92 -10.00
N VAL A 144 6.71 -5.43 -10.12
CA VAL A 144 5.62 -6.08 -10.88
C VAL A 144 6.02 -6.29 -12.34
N GLU A 145 6.57 -5.27 -12.99
CA GLU A 145 7.05 -5.38 -14.37
C GLU A 145 8.14 -6.44 -14.51
N LEU A 146 9.12 -6.45 -13.61
CA LEU A 146 10.18 -7.46 -13.62
C LEU A 146 9.63 -8.87 -13.46
N THR A 147 8.63 -9.06 -12.58
CA THR A 147 7.97 -10.36 -12.39
C THR A 147 7.21 -10.79 -13.64
N LEU A 148 6.41 -9.89 -14.23
CA LEU A 148 5.62 -10.18 -15.44
C LEU A 148 6.51 -10.48 -16.66
N ASN A 149 7.69 -9.85 -16.75
CA ASN A 149 8.65 -10.10 -17.82
C ASN A 149 9.37 -11.46 -17.71
N LYS A 150 9.34 -12.13 -16.55
CA LYS A 150 9.96 -13.46 -16.36
C LYS A 150 9.10 -14.64 -16.86
N GLY A 151 7.78 -14.45 -17.04
CA GLY A 151 6.86 -15.47 -17.60
C GLY A 151 6.17 -16.41 -16.57
N ASN A 152 5.22 -17.22 -17.09
CA ASN A 152 4.10 -17.91 -16.39
C ASN A 152 4.40 -19.00 -15.34
N ASN A 153 5.56 -19.04 -14.69
CA ASN A 153 5.80 -19.94 -13.55
C ASN A 153 6.44 -19.17 -12.41
N VAL A 154 5.73 -18.18 -11.90
CA VAL A 154 6.09 -17.60 -10.62
C VAL A 154 5.14 -18.19 -9.58
N GLU A 155 5.34 -19.49 -9.26
CA GLU A 155 5.13 -19.94 -7.88
C GLU A 155 6.18 -19.17 -7.09
N ILE A 156 5.80 -17.99 -6.62
CA ILE A 156 6.70 -17.14 -5.86
C ILE A 156 6.79 -17.78 -4.48
N ASP A 157 7.91 -18.44 -4.21
CA ASP A 157 8.28 -18.92 -2.88
C ASP A 157 8.05 -17.77 -1.88
N GLU A 158 7.42 -18.03 -0.73
CA GLU A 158 7.06 -17.01 0.26
C GLU A 158 8.26 -16.10 0.62
N ASP A 159 9.48 -16.64 0.53
CA ASP A 159 10.75 -15.97 0.84
C ASP A 159 11.37 -15.17 -0.33
N ASP A 160 11.05 -15.48 -1.59
CA ASP A 160 11.63 -14.82 -2.78
C ASP A 160 10.73 -13.74 -3.38
N TRP A 161 9.64 -13.45 -2.67
CA TRP A 161 8.68 -12.43 -3.03
C TRP A 161 9.38 -11.06 -3.18
N PRO A 162 9.17 -10.33 -4.30
CA PRO A 162 9.88 -9.06 -4.55
C PRO A 162 9.59 -7.97 -3.52
N PHE A 163 8.60 -8.20 -2.65
CA PHE A 163 8.14 -7.32 -1.60
C PHE A 163 8.45 -7.82 -0.18
N ASN A 164 9.46 -8.69 -0.04
CA ASN A 164 10.09 -8.81 1.26
C ASN A 164 10.65 -7.43 1.66
N ASN A 165 10.53 -7.10 2.93
CA ASN A 165 10.98 -5.84 3.52
C ASN A 165 12.44 -5.44 3.16
N TYR A 166 13.28 -6.38 2.72
CA TYR A 166 14.66 -6.13 2.29
C TYR A 166 14.80 -5.52 0.88
N LYS A 167 13.82 -5.69 -0.01
CA LYS A 167 13.88 -5.21 -1.41
C LYS A 167 13.21 -3.85 -1.61
N LEU A 168 12.20 -3.50 -0.80
CA LEU A 168 11.55 -2.18 -0.83
C LEU A 168 12.38 -1.11 -0.11
N GLY A 169 12.41 0.12 -0.64
CA GLY A 169 13.03 1.28 0.02
C GLY A 169 14.53 1.48 -0.22
N GLN A 170 15.20 0.63 -1.01
CA GLN A 170 16.64 0.78 -1.31
C GLN A 170 16.98 2.09 -2.03
N SER A 171 16.04 2.66 -2.77
CA SER A 171 16.20 3.94 -3.46
C SER A 171 15.73 5.16 -2.64
N ASP A 172 15.15 4.94 -1.44
CA ASP A 172 14.57 6.01 -0.64
C ASP A 172 15.60 6.61 0.33
N LYS A 173 16.20 7.73 -0.09
CA LYS A 173 17.19 8.45 0.73
C LYS A 173 16.59 9.03 2.01
N LEU A 174 15.32 9.43 2.02
CA LEU A 174 14.67 10.02 3.21
C LEU A 174 14.49 8.97 4.31
N LEU A 175 14.20 7.73 3.91
CA LEU A 175 14.13 6.58 4.80
C LEU A 175 15.52 6.24 5.38
N GLN A 176 16.58 6.39 4.58
CA GLN A 176 17.98 6.17 4.98
C GLN A 176 18.55 7.32 5.85
N GLU A 177 18.09 8.55 5.67
CA GLU A 177 18.62 9.76 6.33
C GLU A 177 18.03 10.03 7.73
N LEU A 178 17.29 9.09 8.34
CA LEU A 178 16.72 9.22 9.71
C LEU A 178 15.77 10.41 9.93
N LYS A 179 15.31 11.10 8.88
CA LYS A 179 14.32 12.21 8.96
C LYS A 179 12.91 11.74 9.37
N LEU A 180 12.75 10.45 9.65
CA LEU A 180 11.51 9.79 10.04
C LEU A 180 11.38 9.57 11.54
N SER A 181 12.06 10.34 12.40
CA SER A 181 12.12 10.09 13.86
C SER A 181 10.74 9.88 14.51
N LYS A 182 9.72 10.63 14.09
CA LYS A 182 8.33 10.44 14.53
C LYS A 182 7.75 9.09 14.06
N ALA A 183 7.99 8.72 12.81
CA ALA A 183 7.57 7.45 12.24
C ALA A 183 8.25 6.27 12.96
N TYR A 184 9.56 6.37 13.21
CA TYR A 184 10.32 5.36 13.98
C TYR A 184 9.72 5.17 15.38
N ASN A 185 9.38 6.24 16.10
CA ASN A 185 8.76 6.11 17.41
C ASN A 185 7.39 5.40 17.35
N ILE A 186 6.61 5.63 16.29
CA ILE A 186 5.34 4.91 16.07
C ILE A 186 5.61 3.42 15.83
N ILE A 187 6.60 3.08 14.99
CA ILE A 187 6.99 1.69 14.75
C ILE A 187 7.43 0.99 16.04
N GLU A 188 8.27 1.62 16.85
CA GLU A 188 8.72 1.04 18.12
C GLU A 188 7.56 0.89 19.11
N THR A 189 6.57 1.79 19.07
CA THR A 189 5.34 1.64 19.86
C THR A 189 4.52 0.45 19.40
N ILE A 190 4.38 0.24 18.09
CA ILE A 190 3.70 -0.93 17.51
C ILE A 190 4.43 -2.21 17.93
N ARG A 191 5.75 -2.26 17.79
CA ARG A 191 6.57 -3.45 18.14
C ARG A 191 6.58 -3.78 19.62
N GLY A 192 6.35 -2.79 20.49
CA GLY A 192 6.28 -2.97 21.93
C GLY A 192 4.88 -3.29 22.48
N SER A 193 3.88 -3.43 21.61
CA SER A 193 2.46 -3.66 22.00
C SER A 193 2.05 -5.12 22.07
#